data_AF-A0A5C9ER60-F1
#
_entry.id   AF-A0A5C9ER60-F1
#
_cell.length_a   1.000
_cell.length_b   1.000
_cell.length_c   1.000
_cell.angle_alpha   90.00
_cell.angle_beta   90.00
_cell.angle_gamma   90.00
#
_symmetry.space_group_name_H-M   'P 1'
#
loop_
_entity.id
_entity.type
_entity.pdbx_description
1 polymer ?
#
loop_
_entity_poly.entity_id
_entity_poly.type
_entity_poly.pdbx_seq_one_letter_code
_entity_poly.pdbx_strand_id
1 'polypeptide(L)'
;MPPTRDLPISLQGIETVLKYLSQHDNELSSIRSISTGADLSMRVVQNVLLQLEKFNQVERVVEKNKVMPKWKITKFGKKVLKQAQGEEVHTSSISKENELLQDITIPKDLEEVKEMINKMNEILSSNLKSLQIELSRILGIILNLGDPLFEDLMGFIIKRVKYLKQIISLIPQDPLKKYELKKADEKRKKIKDKEAKQLLIEALFIDQIIINETKYISALSEKMSQYIENDMNSTAYSIAKDLREELRELTNLIENRKQLDINLHLFLPDEIKAISNNEIGLSLLDKLMNKPIRTGIKEEAIKKTVLELLGVLNKNQKMFKNHTYEIKDNIPLYALYQLILDEKPAIRFSIEELEYAINQLADEGYIPGIKIIEEDEAHYFKVVQLKAHDISEDERQLISIALDWEKLSMADVINETGWSKEKTQKILDQLTEIGILKYSKSLLHGDQWYIVSR
;
A
#
# COMPACT_ATOMS: atom_id res chain seq x y z
N MET A 1 -4.46 13.43 -44.18
CA MET A 1 -5.17 12.36 -43.44
C MET A 1 -4.29 11.94 -42.28
N PRO A 2 -4.75 11.98 -41.03
CA PRO A 2 -3.99 11.43 -39.92
C PRO A 2 -3.85 9.90 -40.11
N PRO A 3 -2.76 9.29 -39.64
CA PRO A 3 -2.51 7.87 -39.83
C PRO A 3 -3.58 7.05 -39.09
N THR A 4 -4.25 6.15 -39.80
CA THR A 4 -5.13 5.13 -39.23
C THR A 4 -4.29 4.23 -38.32
N ARG A 5 -4.58 4.27 -37.01
CA ARG A 5 -4.03 3.31 -36.04
C ARG A 5 -4.53 1.91 -36.43
N ASP A 6 -3.62 0.94 -36.53
CA ASP A 6 -3.96 -0.47 -36.76
C ASP A 6 -4.60 -1.05 -35.49
N LEU A 7 -5.90 -0.79 -35.34
CA LEU A 7 -6.72 -1.39 -34.29
C LEU A 7 -7.24 -2.75 -34.77
N PRO A 8 -7.31 -3.78 -33.89
CA PRO A 8 -8.09 -4.99 -34.16
C PRO A 8 -9.51 -4.64 -34.64
N ILE A 9 -10.03 -5.40 -35.61
CA ILE A 9 -11.35 -5.15 -36.25
C ILE A 9 -12.48 -5.01 -35.20
N SER A 10 -12.39 -5.74 -34.09
CA SER A 10 -13.32 -5.66 -32.96
C SER A 10 -13.34 -4.29 -32.28
N LEU A 11 -12.18 -3.61 -32.18
CA LEU A 11 -12.02 -2.29 -31.56
C LEU A 11 -12.32 -1.15 -32.54
N GLN A 12 -12.12 -1.36 -33.84
CA GLN A 12 -12.50 -0.40 -34.89
C GLN A 12 -14.02 -0.14 -34.89
N GLY A 13 -14.84 -1.17 -34.65
CA GLY A 13 -16.29 -1.02 -34.54
C GLY A 13 -16.71 -0.13 -33.35
N ILE A 14 -16.04 -0.26 -32.22
CA ILE A 14 -16.27 0.56 -31.01
C ILE A 14 -15.91 2.02 -31.28
N GLU A 15 -14.71 2.26 -31.82
CA GLU A 15 -14.23 3.62 -32.07
C GLU A 15 -15.12 4.36 -33.08
N THR A 16 -15.54 3.66 -34.15
CA THR A 16 -16.40 4.23 -35.20
C THR A 16 -17.77 4.64 -34.64
N VAL A 17 -18.39 3.80 -33.80
CA VAL A 17 -19.67 4.13 -33.15
C VAL A 17 -19.54 5.32 -32.20
N LEU A 18 -18.48 5.37 -31.39
CA LEU A 18 -18.22 6.51 -30.49
C LEU A 18 -17.95 7.82 -31.25
N LYS A 19 -17.16 7.77 -32.34
CA LYS A 19 -16.93 8.93 -33.21
C LYS A 19 -18.23 9.46 -33.80
N TYR A 20 -19.06 8.57 -34.33
CA TYR A 20 -20.36 8.94 -34.89
C TYR A 20 -21.25 9.63 -33.84
N LEU A 21 -21.40 9.03 -32.65
CA LEU A 21 -22.21 9.60 -31.58
C LEU A 21 -21.64 10.92 -31.04
N SER A 22 -20.32 11.08 -31.00
CA SER A 22 -19.68 12.34 -30.61
C SER A 22 -19.90 13.47 -31.62
N GLN A 23 -19.98 13.15 -32.92
CA GLN A 23 -20.31 14.14 -33.95
C GLN A 23 -21.79 14.57 -33.89
N HIS A 24 -22.65 13.73 -33.32
CA HIS A 24 -24.09 13.95 -33.19
C HIS A 24 -24.53 14.12 -31.73
N ASP A 25 -23.67 14.69 -30.88
CA ASP A 25 -23.84 14.77 -29.42
C ASP A 25 -25.13 15.50 -28.95
N ASN A 26 -25.67 16.39 -29.78
CA ASN A 26 -26.89 17.12 -29.48
C ASN A 26 -28.17 16.36 -29.90
N GLU A 27 -28.05 15.17 -30.50
CA GLU A 27 -29.16 14.43 -31.08
C GLU A 27 -29.23 12.99 -30.57
N LEU A 28 -30.45 12.48 -30.39
CA LEU A 28 -30.68 11.08 -30.06
C LEU A 28 -30.60 10.23 -31.34
N SER A 29 -29.63 9.32 -31.40
CA SER A 29 -29.34 8.51 -32.57
C SER A 29 -29.98 7.12 -32.48
N SER A 30 -30.66 6.68 -33.54
CA SER A 30 -31.21 5.32 -33.64
C SER A 30 -30.15 4.32 -34.10
N ILE A 31 -30.33 3.02 -33.83
CA ILE A 31 -29.44 1.96 -34.36
C ILE A 31 -29.32 2.07 -35.89
N ARG A 32 -30.41 2.41 -36.58
CA ARG A 32 -30.43 2.56 -38.04
C ARG A 32 -29.57 3.74 -38.50
N SER A 33 -29.68 4.90 -37.84
CA SER A 33 -28.88 6.08 -38.21
C SER A 33 -27.40 5.88 -37.91
N ILE A 34 -27.06 5.23 -36.79
CA ILE A 34 -25.68 4.86 -36.45
C ILE A 34 -25.13 3.84 -37.46
N SER A 35 -25.90 2.81 -37.81
CA SER A 35 -25.52 1.81 -38.81
C SER A 35 -25.21 2.42 -40.17
N THR A 36 -26.08 3.31 -40.66
CA THR A 36 -25.85 4.02 -41.93
C THR A 36 -24.65 4.97 -41.84
N GLY A 37 -24.49 5.70 -40.73
CA GLY A 37 -23.44 6.71 -40.60
C GLY A 37 -22.05 6.18 -40.22
N ALA A 38 -21.99 5.00 -39.61
CA ALA A 38 -20.76 4.31 -39.22
C ALA A 38 -20.30 3.26 -40.25
N ASP A 39 -21.08 3.01 -41.32
CA ASP A 39 -20.87 1.94 -42.29
C ASP A 39 -20.69 0.55 -41.63
N LEU A 40 -21.55 0.26 -40.64
CA LEU A 40 -21.55 -0.99 -39.88
C LEU A 40 -22.91 -1.65 -39.98
N SER A 41 -22.97 -2.99 -39.99
CA SER A 41 -24.26 -3.69 -39.94
C SER A 41 -25.04 -3.39 -38.65
N MET A 42 -26.37 -3.32 -38.72
CA MET A 42 -27.22 -3.05 -37.54
C MET A 42 -26.97 -4.03 -36.38
N ARG A 43 -26.64 -5.29 -36.67
CA ARG A 43 -26.30 -6.30 -35.66
C ARG A 43 -25.01 -5.96 -34.92
N VAL A 44 -23.99 -5.51 -35.65
CA VAL A 44 -22.71 -5.08 -35.07
C VAL A 44 -22.91 -3.83 -34.22
N VAL A 45 -23.63 -2.83 -34.73
CA VAL A 45 -23.96 -1.61 -33.99
C VAL A 45 -24.71 -1.92 -32.69
N GLN A 46 -25.71 -2.81 -32.74
CA GLN A 46 -26.44 -3.22 -31.54
C GLN A 46 -25.53 -3.84 -30.48
N ASN A 47 -24.65 -4.77 -30.87
CA ASN A 47 -23.72 -5.42 -29.94
C ASN A 47 -22.72 -4.42 -29.35
N VAL A 48 -22.18 -3.51 -30.16
CA VAL A 48 -21.26 -2.47 -29.72
C VAL A 48 -21.94 -1.51 -28.75
N LEU A 49 -23.15 -1.06 -29.04
CA LEU A 49 -23.91 -0.17 -28.14
C LEU A 49 -24.21 -0.84 -26.80
N LEU A 50 -24.58 -2.12 -26.78
CA LEU A 50 -24.80 -2.87 -25.55
C LEU A 50 -23.51 -3.00 -24.72
N GLN A 51 -22.35 -3.17 -25.36
CA GLN A 51 -21.07 -3.18 -24.65
C GLN A 51 -20.72 -1.79 -24.10
N LEU A 52 -20.87 -0.74 -24.91
CA LEU A 52 -20.59 0.64 -24.49
C LEU A 52 -21.52 1.13 -23.38
N GLU A 53 -22.78 0.64 -23.35
CA GLU A 53 -23.74 0.87 -22.26
C GLU A 53 -23.22 0.29 -20.94
N LYS A 54 -22.72 -0.95 -20.94
CA LYS A 54 -22.12 -1.59 -19.76
C LYS A 54 -20.96 -0.79 -19.18
N PHE A 55 -20.21 -0.08 -20.03
CA PHE A 55 -19.08 0.76 -19.63
C PHE A 55 -19.47 2.23 -19.38
N ASN A 56 -20.76 2.57 -19.33
CA ASN A 56 -21.27 3.93 -19.14
C ASN A 56 -20.75 4.96 -20.17
N GLN A 57 -20.33 4.51 -21.36
CA GLN A 57 -19.79 5.38 -22.42
C GLN A 57 -20.91 5.92 -23.33
N VAL A 58 -22.04 5.22 -23.41
CA VAL A 58 -23.26 5.64 -24.10
C VAL A 58 -24.47 5.39 -23.20
N GLU A 59 -25.52 6.18 -23.40
CA GLU A 59 -26.77 6.07 -22.66
C GLU A 59 -27.93 5.76 -23.61
N ARG A 60 -28.83 4.88 -23.15
CA ARG A 60 -30.05 4.53 -23.86
C ARG A 60 -31.20 5.43 -23.41
N VAL A 61 -31.85 6.08 -24.37
CA VAL A 61 -32.98 6.99 -24.13
C VAL A 61 -34.21 6.51 -24.91
N VAL A 62 -35.32 6.35 -24.20
CA VAL A 62 -36.62 6.01 -24.79
C VAL A 62 -37.49 7.26 -24.79
N GLU A 63 -37.81 7.78 -25.98
CA GLU A 63 -38.73 8.92 -26.11
C GLU A 63 -40.15 8.51 -25.72
N LYS A 64 -40.87 9.40 -25.03
CA LYS A 64 -42.27 9.18 -24.63
C LYS A 64 -43.12 8.77 -25.84
N ASN A 65 -43.86 7.66 -25.72
CA ASN A 65 -44.69 7.04 -26.77
C ASN A 65 -43.94 6.36 -27.94
N LYS A 66 -42.64 6.03 -27.80
CA LYS A 66 -41.91 5.20 -28.78
C LYS A 66 -41.38 3.92 -28.13
N VAL A 67 -41.45 2.80 -28.87
CA VAL A 67 -40.98 1.48 -28.41
C VAL A 67 -39.49 1.27 -28.65
N MET A 68 -38.93 1.91 -29.69
CA MET A 68 -37.52 1.72 -30.03
C MET A 68 -36.60 2.70 -29.28
N PRO A 69 -35.55 2.20 -28.62
CA PRO A 69 -34.59 3.04 -27.93
C PRO A 69 -33.68 3.79 -28.91
N LYS A 70 -33.26 4.98 -28.49
CA LYS A 70 -32.20 5.77 -29.11
C LYS A 70 -31.00 5.86 -28.17
N TRP A 71 -29.87 6.30 -28.70
CA TRP A 71 -28.58 6.32 -28.02
C TRP A 71 -27.93 7.68 -28.12
N LYS A 72 -27.21 8.04 -27.06
CA LYS A 72 -26.38 9.24 -26.98
C LYS A 72 -25.06 8.92 -26.29
N ILE A 73 -23.98 9.63 -26.64
CA ILE A 73 -22.69 9.49 -25.96
C ILE A 73 -22.70 10.23 -24.61
N THR A 74 -22.16 9.62 -23.57
CA THR A 74 -22.07 10.24 -22.24
C THR A 74 -20.86 11.18 -22.15
N LYS A 75 -20.77 11.97 -21.07
CA LYS A 75 -19.55 12.75 -20.75
C LYS A 75 -18.31 11.84 -20.63
N PHE A 76 -18.48 10.63 -20.07
CA PHE A 76 -17.42 9.65 -19.95
C PHE A 76 -17.00 9.08 -21.32
N GLY A 77 -17.96 8.72 -22.19
CA GLY A 77 -17.65 8.25 -23.54
C GLY A 77 -16.87 9.26 -24.37
N LYS A 78 -17.17 10.56 -24.24
CA LYS A 78 -16.37 11.63 -24.87
C LYS A 78 -14.96 11.71 -24.33
N LYS A 79 -14.78 11.54 -23.01
CA LYS A 79 -13.45 11.54 -22.38
C LYS A 79 -12.60 10.39 -22.90
N VAL A 80 -13.17 9.19 -23.00
CA VAL A 80 -12.52 8.00 -23.57
C VAL A 80 -12.17 8.23 -25.05
N LEU A 81 -13.08 8.82 -25.84
CA LEU A 81 -12.83 9.10 -27.24
C LEU A 81 -11.70 10.13 -27.44
N LYS A 82 -11.65 11.18 -26.63
CA LYS A 82 -10.56 12.19 -26.65
C LYS A 82 -9.21 11.59 -26.28
N GLN A 83 -9.17 10.75 -25.26
CA GLN A 83 -7.97 9.98 -24.88
C GLN A 83 -7.52 9.05 -26.01
N ALA A 84 -8.45 8.39 -26.69
CA ALA A 84 -8.16 7.51 -27.84
C ALA A 84 -7.67 8.29 -29.08
N GLN A 85 -8.05 9.56 -29.24
CA GLN A 85 -7.64 10.42 -30.37
C GLN A 85 -6.28 11.10 -30.15
N GLY A 86 -5.64 10.90 -28.99
CA GLY A 86 -4.36 11.55 -28.68
C GLY A 86 -4.51 13.03 -28.30
N GLU A 87 -5.73 13.50 -27.98
CA GLU A 87 -5.88 14.69 -27.13
C GLU A 87 -5.46 14.28 -25.71
N GLU A 88 -4.15 14.15 -25.51
CA GLU A 88 -3.57 14.11 -24.17
C GLU A 88 -4.03 15.38 -23.47
N VAL A 89 -4.91 15.22 -22.47
CA VAL A 89 -4.79 16.10 -21.32
C VAL A 89 -3.38 15.81 -20.81
N HIS A 90 -2.43 16.66 -21.17
CA HIS A 90 -1.14 16.76 -20.50
C HIS A 90 -1.41 17.16 -19.04
N THR A 91 -1.96 16.25 -18.23
CA THR A 91 -1.42 16.06 -16.91
C THR A 91 -0.08 15.42 -17.19
N SER A 92 0.99 16.22 -17.30
CA SER A 92 2.32 15.70 -17.04
C SER A 92 2.16 14.90 -15.74
N SER A 93 2.24 13.57 -15.80
CA SER A 93 2.29 12.78 -14.58
C SER A 93 3.58 13.21 -13.90
N ILE A 94 3.45 14.13 -12.95
CA ILE A 94 4.55 14.53 -12.10
C ILE A 94 4.96 13.22 -11.44
N SER A 95 6.21 12.81 -11.65
CA SER A 95 6.70 11.60 -11.00
C SER A 95 6.59 11.77 -9.49
N LYS A 96 6.39 10.69 -8.74
CA LYS A 96 6.26 10.75 -7.28
C LYS A 96 7.38 11.57 -6.65
N GLU A 97 8.61 11.38 -7.12
CA GLU A 97 9.79 12.10 -6.64
C GLU A 97 9.65 13.61 -6.81
N ASN A 98 9.06 14.07 -7.93
CA ASN A 98 8.79 15.47 -8.16
C ASN A 98 7.62 15.98 -7.29
N GLU A 99 6.61 15.15 -6.99
CA GLU A 99 5.55 15.50 -6.03
C GLU A 99 6.11 15.67 -4.61
N LEU A 100 7.07 14.82 -4.21
CA LEU A 100 7.72 14.92 -2.89
C LEU A 100 8.58 16.18 -2.76
N LEU A 101 9.21 16.64 -3.85
CA LEU A 101 10.01 17.86 -3.87
C LEU A 101 9.19 19.13 -4.13
N GLN A 102 7.88 19.00 -4.34
CA GLN A 102 7.02 20.12 -4.68
C GLN A 102 6.90 21.12 -3.50
N ASP A 103 6.93 22.41 -3.85
CA ASP A 103 6.71 23.54 -2.93
C ASP A 103 7.68 23.60 -1.72
N ILE A 104 8.82 22.90 -1.78
CA ILE A 104 9.82 22.97 -0.70
C ILE A 104 10.51 24.32 -0.73
N THR A 105 10.43 25.06 0.38
CA THR A 105 11.09 26.36 0.54
C THR A 105 11.81 26.45 1.88
N ILE A 106 13.07 26.87 1.85
CA ILE A 106 13.92 27.10 3.01
C ILE A 106 14.15 28.61 3.18
N PRO A 107 13.61 29.22 4.25
CA PRO A 107 13.86 30.62 4.57
C PRO A 107 15.34 30.91 4.86
N LYS A 108 15.76 32.15 4.62
CA LYS A 108 17.12 32.61 4.95
C LYS A 108 17.26 32.95 6.43
N ASP A 109 16.18 33.43 7.05
CA ASP A 109 16.14 33.77 8.47
C ASP A 109 15.93 32.53 9.34
N LEU A 110 16.65 32.46 10.46
CA LEU A 110 16.65 31.30 11.34
C LEU A 110 15.41 31.22 12.23
N GLU A 111 14.84 32.37 12.61
CA GLU A 111 13.61 32.37 13.40
C GLU A 111 12.41 31.95 12.54
N GLU A 112 12.36 32.38 11.27
CA GLU A 112 11.41 31.87 10.28
C GLU A 112 11.52 30.35 10.08
N VAL A 113 12.74 29.79 10.04
CA VAL A 113 12.95 28.33 9.95
C VAL A 113 12.35 27.60 11.16
N LYS A 114 12.59 28.10 12.38
CA LYS A 114 12.02 27.51 13.61
C LYS A 114 10.49 27.59 13.63
N GLU A 115 9.93 28.73 13.23
CA GLU A 115 8.48 28.91 13.15
C GLU A 115 7.86 27.92 12.13
N MET A 116 8.50 27.75 10.97
CA MET A 116 8.06 26.76 9.99
C MET A 116 8.11 25.33 10.54
N ILE A 117 9.18 24.91 11.23
CA ILE A 117 9.25 23.56 11.84
C ILE A 117 8.08 23.33 12.81
N ASN A 118 7.75 24.33 13.64
CA ASN A 118 6.61 24.24 14.55
C ASN A 118 5.29 24.08 13.80
N LYS A 119 5.06 24.93 12.79
CA LYS A 119 3.86 24.90 11.95
C LYS A 119 3.73 23.57 11.20
N MET A 120 4.84 23.02 10.70
CA MET A 120 4.86 21.74 9.99
C MET A 120 4.46 20.58 10.91
N ASN A 121 4.90 20.57 12.17
CA ASN A 121 4.47 19.56 13.13
C ASN A 121 2.96 19.60 13.41
N GLU A 122 2.37 20.80 13.50
CA GLU A 122 0.93 20.97 13.66
C GLU A 122 0.15 20.49 12.44
N ILE A 123 0.59 20.88 11.23
CA ILE A 123 0.00 20.44 9.96
C ILE A 123 0.06 18.92 9.85
N LEU A 124 1.22 18.33 10.10
CA LEU A 124 1.44 16.89 10.01
C LEU A 124 0.56 16.11 11.00
N SER A 125 0.48 16.59 12.24
CA SER A 125 -0.39 16.00 13.26
C SER A 125 -1.87 16.05 12.87
N SER A 126 -2.30 17.16 12.24
CA SER A 126 -3.66 17.31 11.71
C SER A 126 -3.94 16.37 10.54
N ASN A 127 -3.03 16.31 9.57
CA ASN A 127 -3.16 15.47 8.37
C ASN A 127 -3.25 13.99 8.74
N LEU A 128 -2.37 13.50 9.62
CA LEU A 128 -2.42 12.11 10.09
C LEU A 128 -3.71 11.80 10.87
N LYS A 129 -4.25 12.77 11.61
CA LYS A 129 -5.55 12.60 12.28
C LYS A 129 -6.68 12.48 11.26
N SER A 130 -6.68 13.31 10.22
CA SER A 130 -7.66 13.22 9.13
C SER A 130 -7.57 11.87 8.40
N LEU A 131 -6.36 11.48 8.00
CA LEU A 131 -6.09 10.20 7.35
C LEU A 131 -6.57 9.01 8.20
N GLN A 132 -6.28 9.02 9.51
CA GLN A 132 -6.76 7.96 10.41
C GLN A 132 -8.29 7.85 10.41
N ILE A 133 -9.01 8.98 10.45
CA ILE A 133 -10.47 9.02 10.44
C ILE A 133 -11.01 8.48 9.12
N GLU A 134 -10.43 8.92 8.01
CA GLU A 134 -10.81 8.50 6.66
C GLU A 134 -10.62 7.00 6.46
N LEU A 135 -9.44 6.47 6.80
CA LEU A 135 -9.15 5.04 6.73
C LEU A 135 -10.08 4.22 7.63
N SER A 136 -10.44 4.75 8.81
CA SER A 136 -11.41 4.09 9.71
C SER A 136 -12.81 4.03 9.09
N ARG A 137 -13.22 5.07 8.35
CA ARG A 137 -14.47 5.06 7.58
C ARG A 137 -14.41 4.02 6.45
N ILE A 138 -13.30 3.96 5.72
CA ILE A 138 -13.10 2.99 4.63
C ILE A 138 -13.15 1.56 5.17
N LEU A 139 -12.50 1.27 6.31
CA LEU A 139 -12.60 -0.03 6.98
C LEU A 139 -14.06 -0.40 7.29
N GLY A 140 -14.88 0.56 7.72
CA GLY A 140 -16.30 0.34 7.95
C GLY A 140 -17.06 -0.16 6.72
N ILE A 141 -16.66 0.28 5.52
CA ILE A 141 -17.24 -0.20 4.26
C ILE A 141 -16.70 -1.60 3.94
N ILE A 142 -15.39 -1.82 4.12
CA ILE A 142 -14.71 -3.09 3.83
C ILE A 142 -15.22 -4.24 4.70
N LEU A 143 -15.57 -3.99 5.96
CA LEU A 143 -16.19 -4.99 6.85
C LEU A 143 -17.49 -5.59 6.28
N ASN A 144 -18.18 -4.88 5.38
CA ASN A 144 -19.37 -5.41 4.70
C ASN A 144 -19.03 -6.33 3.53
N LEU A 145 -17.81 -6.25 2.98
CA LEU A 145 -17.35 -7.09 1.86
C LEU A 145 -17.06 -8.53 2.31
N GLY A 146 -16.80 -8.75 3.59
CA GLY A 146 -16.48 -10.07 4.15
C GLY A 146 -15.17 -10.61 3.62
N ASP A 147 -14.20 -9.73 3.39
CA ASP A 147 -12.86 -10.06 2.94
C ASP A 147 -11.88 -9.90 4.11
N PRO A 148 -11.58 -10.98 4.85
CA PRO A 148 -10.76 -10.89 6.04
C PRO A 148 -9.31 -10.50 5.74
N LEU A 149 -8.79 -10.73 4.52
CA LEU A 149 -7.46 -10.27 4.12
C LEU A 149 -7.43 -8.75 3.97
N PHE A 150 -8.44 -8.18 3.32
CA PHE A 150 -8.56 -6.74 3.17
C PHE A 150 -8.83 -6.05 4.52
N GLU A 151 -9.68 -6.64 5.36
CA GLU A 151 -9.93 -6.17 6.72
C GLU A 151 -8.65 -6.12 7.57
N ASP A 152 -7.85 -7.18 7.55
CA ASP A 152 -6.58 -7.26 8.28
C ASP A 152 -5.58 -6.20 7.79
N LEU A 153 -5.44 -6.04 6.47
CA LEU A 153 -4.55 -5.05 5.86
C LEU A 153 -4.95 -3.63 6.28
N MET A 154 -6.24 -3.29 6.20
CA MET A 154 -6.73 -1.98 6.63
C MET A 154 -6.56 -1.76 8.14
N GLY A 155 -6.81 -2.79 8.94
CA GLY A 155 -6.57 -2.77 10.37
C GLY A 155 -5.10 -2.48 10.71
N PHE A 156 -4.17 -3.05 9.94
CA PHE A 156 -2.75 -2.76 10.03
C PHE A 156 -2.44 -1.29 9.66
N ILE A 157 -2.91 -0.82 8.49
CA ILE A 157 -2.66 0.54 7.99
C ILE A 157 -3.10 1.59 9.02
N ILE A 158 -4.31 1.46 9.58
CA ILE A 158 -4.84 2.38 10.60
C ILE A 158 -3.97 2.40 11.85
N LYS A 159 -3.52 1.22 12.32
CA LYS A 159 -2.63 1.12 13.48
C LYS A 159 -1.27 1.76 13.19
N ARG A 160 -0.76 1.60 11.98
CA ARG A 160 0.51 2.21 11.58
C ARG A 160 0.41 3.72 11.54
N VAL A 161 -0.68 4.29 11.01
CA VAL A 161 -0.94 5.74 11.07
C VAL A 161 -1.01 6.23 12.53
N LYS A 162 -1.69 5.48 13.42
CA LYS A 162 -1.73 5.79 14.85
C LYS A 162 -0.34 5.79 15.49
N TYR A 163 0.50 4.82 15.13
CA TYR A 163 1.90 4.75 15.58
C TYR A 163 2.72 5.95 15.08
N LEU A 164 2.63 6.30 13.80
CA LEU A 164 3.35 7.45 13.24
C LEU A 164 2.96 8.75 13.95
N LYS A 165 1.67 8.95 14.22
CA LYS A 165 1.17 10.08 15.01
C LYS A 165 1.79 10.13 16.42
N GLN A 166 1.94 8.97 17.07
CA GLN A 166 2.61 8.91 18.37
C GLN A 166 4.09 9.30 18.25
N ILE A 167 4.83 8.78 17.27
CA ILE A 167 6.24 9.14 17.08
C ILE A 167 6.40 10.63 16.82
N ILE A 168 5.60 11.20 15.92
CA ILE A 168 5.66 12.62 15.58
C ILE A 168 5.41 13.50 16.81
N SER A 169 4.48 13.11 17.68
CA SER A 169 4.25 13.83 18.94
C SER A 169 5.46 13.82 19.90
N LEU A 170 6.40 12.90 19.70
CA LEU A 170 7.64 12.80 20.48
C LEU A 170 8.83 13.50 19.80
N ILE A 171 8.71 13.91 18.53
CA ILE A 171 9.75 14.68 17.85
C ILE A 171 9.77 16.08 18.46
N PRO A 172 10.92 16.57 18.95
CA PRO A 172 11.00 17.89 19.52
C PRO A 172 10.72 18.95 18.45
N GLN A 173 9.74 19.81 18.75
CA GLN A 173 9.39 20.99 17.95
C GLN A 173 10.60 21.89 17.69
N ASP A 174 11.46 22.06 18.69
CA ASP A 174 12.78 22.68 18.53
C ASP A 174 13.88 21.61 18.66
N PRO A 175 14.55 21.23 17.55
CA PRO A 175 15.66 20.28 17.55
C PRO A 175 16.83 20.65 18.48
N LEU A 176 16.99 21.93 18.82
CA LEU A 176 18.08 22.44 19.65
C LEU A 176 17.78 22.35 21.16
N LYS A 177 16.50 22.27 21.54
CA LYS A 177 16.04 22.30 22.94
C LYS A 177 16.68 21.21 23.81
N LYS A 178 16.99 20.03 23.23
CA LYS A 178 17.68 18.93 23.95
C LYS A 178 19.08 19.30 24.44
N TYR A 179 19.72 20.33 23.88
CA TYR A 179 21.04 20.81 24.26
C TYR A 179 21.01 22.03 25.19
N GLU A 180 19.84 22.65 25.36
CA GLU A 180 19.64 23.75 26.31
C GLU A 180 19.44 23.23 27.75
N LEU A 181 18.92 22.01 27.86
CA LEU A 181 18.69 21.27 29.10
C LEU A 181 20.01 20.73 29.67
N LYS A 182 20.20 20.87 30.99
CA LYS A 182 21.39 20.39 31.71
C LYS A 182 21.00 19.28 32.67
N LYS A 183 21.85 18.27 32.86
CA LYS A 183 21.86 17.51 34.12
C LYS A 183 22.48 18.37 35.23
N ALA A 184 22.13 18.08 36.49
CA ALA A 184 22.82 18.70 37.61
C ALA A 184 24.33 18.45 37.46
N ASP A 185 25.14 19.50 37.63
CA ASP A 185 26.61 19.52 37.51
C ASP A 185 27.24 19.47 36.10
N GLU A 186 26.46 19.48 35.01
CA GLU A 186 27.01 19.58 33.64
C GLU A 186 27.09 21.02 33.10
N LYS A 187 28.23 21.37 32.48
CA LYS A 187 28.37 22.63 31.72
C LYS A 187 27.52 22.57 30.46
N ARG A 188 26.74 23.62 30.16
CA ARG A 188 25.99 23.75 28.89
C ARG A 188 26.94 23.53 27.72
N LYS A 189 26.57 22.62 26.81
CA LYS A 189 27.27 22.49 25.53
C LYS A 189 27.02 23.77 24.74
N LYS A 190 28.07 24.57 24.52
CA LYS A 190 27.99 25.71 23.59
C LYS A 190 27.90 25.14 22.17
N ILE A 191 26.74 25.30 21.54
CA ILE A 191 26.56 24.98 20.12
C ILE A 191 27.02 26.19 19.31
N LYS A 192 27.77 25.96 18.23
CA LYS A 192 28.14 27.04 17.30
C LYS A 192 26.94 27.37 16.42
N ASP A 193 26.73 28.65 16.12
CA ASP A 193 25.61 29.12 15.28
C ASP A 193 25.54 28.39 13.92
N LYS A 194 26.70 28.04 13.34
CA LYS A 194 26.78 27.27 12.11
C LYS A 194 26.18 25.87 12.24
N GLU A 195 26.48 25.15 13.32
CA GLU A 195 25.99 23.78 13.58
C GLU A 195 24.48 23.80 13.86
N ALA A 196 24.03 24.79 14.64
CA ALA A 196 22.61 25.02 14.91
C ALA A 196 21.83 25.30 13.62
N LYS A 197 22.36 26.18 12.75
CA LYS A 197 21.76 26.51 11.45
C LYS A 197 21.65 25.30 10.55
N GLN A 198 22.71 24.49 10.47
CA GLN A 198 22.71 23.27 9.63
C GLN A 198 21.64 22.27 10.08
N LEU A 199 21.55 22.01 11.39
CA LEU A 199 20.56 21.10 11.95
C LEU A 199 19.12 21.57 11.69
N LEU A 200 18.83 22.87 11.88
CA LEU A 200 17.50 23.42 11.67
C LEU A 200 17.07 23.38 10.20
N ILE A 201 17.99 23.71 9.28
CA ILE A 201 17.71 23.65 7.83
C ILE A 201 17.42 22.23 7.38
N GLU A 202 18.25 21.27 7.80
CA GLU A 202 18.07 19.87 7.46
C GLU A 202 16.77 19.30 8.06
N ALA A 203 16.47 19.64 9.31
CA ALA A 203 15.21 19.30 9.96
C ALA A 203 14.00 19.81 9.17
N LEU A 204 13.98 21.09 8.82
CA LEU A 204 12.89 21.71 8.06
C LEU A 204 12.72 21.07 6.67
N PHE A 205 13.83 20.77 5.99
CA PHE A 205 13.80 20.11 4.69
C PHE A 205 13.11 18.75 4.75
N ILE A 206 13.50 17.92 5.72
CA ILE A 206 12.90 16.59 5.91
C ILE A 206 11.43 16.70 6.37
N ASP A 207 11.10 17.66 7.24
CA ASP A 207 9.72 17.89 7.69
C ASP A 207 8.79 18.25 6.51
N GLN A 208 9.28 19.00 5.50
CA GLN A 208 8.52 19.30 4.29
C GLN A 208 8.31 18.06 3.40
N ILE A 209 9.33 17.20 3.24
CA ILE A 209 9.19 15.93 2.51
C ILE A 209 8.18 15.01 3.20
N ILE A 210 8.23 14.90 4.53
CA ILE A 210 7.28 14.11 5.33
C ILE A 210 5.84 14.59 5.11
N ILE A 211 5.63 15.91 5.01
CA ILE A 211 4.31 16.48 4.73
C ILE A 211 3.83 16.12 3.32
N ASN A 212 4.71 16.22 2.32
CA ASN A 212 4.35 15.89 0.95
C ASN A 212 4.03 14.39 0.80
N GLU A 213 4.80 13.51 1.44
CA GLU A 213 4.51 12.08 1.51
C GLU A 213 3.15 11.81 2.20
N THR A 214 2.86 12.52 3.29
CA THR A 214 1.55 12.38 3.96
C THR A 214 0.39 12.81 3.07
N LYS A 215 0.55 13.87 2.25
CA LYS A 215 -0.46 14.29 1.27
C LYS A 215 -0.64 13.25 0.17
N TYR A 216 0.45 12.66 -0.31
CA TYR A 216 0.42 11.58 -1.30
C TYR A 216 -0.37 10.38 -0.79
N ILE A 217 -0.08 9.94 0.45
CA ILE A 217 -0.82 8.87 1.13
C ILE A 217 -2.31 9.22 1.29
N SER A 218 -2.64 10.46 1.64
CA SER A 218 -4.05 10.91 1.68
C SER A 218 -4.72 10.81 0.31
N ALA A 219 -4.06 11.21 -0.78
CA ALA A 219 -4.62 11.09 -2.12
C ALA A 219 -4.82 9.62 -2.55
N LEU A 220 -3.94 8.70 -2.12
CA LEU A 220 -4.14 7.26 -2.33
C LEU A 220 -5.35 6.73 -1.54
N SER A 221 -5.54 7.18 -0.29
CA SER A 221 -6.72 6.84 0.52
C SER A 221 -8.02 7.30 -0.16
N GLU A 222 -8.04 8.52 -0.70
CA GLU A 222 -9.20 9.05 -1.42
C GLU A 222 -9.49 8.23 -2.68
N LYS A 223 -8.46 7.87 -3.46
CA LYS A 223 -8.60 6.98 -4.63
C LYS A 223 -9.14 5.61 -4.22
N MET A 224 -8.61 5.02 -3.16
CA MET A 224 -9.10 3.74 -2.63
C MET A 224 -10.59 3.82 -2.28
N SER A 225 -11.02 4.87 -1.57
CA SER A 225 -12.43 5.12 -1.25
C SER A 225 -13.29 5.17 -2.51
N GLN A 226 -12.84 5.89 -3.54
CA GLN A 226 -13.56 5.97 -4.83
C GLN A 226 -13.67 4.61 -5.51
N TYR A 227 -12.62 3.77 -5.48
CA TYR A 227 -12.70 2.44 -6.09
C TYR A 227 -13.67 1.53 -5.33
N ILE A 228 -13.71 1.60 -4.01
CA ILE A 228 -14.68 0.85 -3.19
C ILE A 228 -16.11 1.31 -3.50
N GLU A 229 -16.36 2.62 -3.60
CA GLU A 229 -17.67 3.17 -3.96
C GLU A 229 -18.14 2.76 -5.36
N ASN A 230 -17.22 2.38 -6.25
CA ASN A 230 -17.51 1.90 -7.60
C ASN A 230 -17.45 0.36 -7.72
N ASP A 231 -17.51 -0.38 -6.60
CA ASP A 231 -17.45 -1.85 -6.53
C ASP A 231 -16.16 -2.47 -7.15
N MET A 232 -15.08 -1.68 -7.25
CA MET A 232 -13.78 -2.12 -7.77
C MET A 232 -12.86 -2.60 -6.65
N ASN A 233 -13.31 -3.60 -5.89
CA ASN A 233 -12.67 -4.04 -4.64
C ASN A 233 -11.24 -4.59 -4.82
N SER A 234 -10.96 -5.30 -5.91
CA SER A 234 -9.61 -5.81 -6.18
C SER A 234 -8.60 -4.68 -6.43
N THR A 235 -9.01 -3.64 -7.17
CA THR A 235 -8.20 -2.43 -7.38
C THR A 235 -8.00 -1.67 -6.07
N ALA A 236 -9.05 -1.56 -5.26
CA ALA A 236 -8.95 -0.94 -3.94
C ALA A 236 -7.98 -1.70 -3.02
N TYR A 237 -8.01 -3.03 -3.04
CA TYR A 237 -7.06 -3.87 -2.30
C TYR A 237 -5.62 -3.67 -2.78
N SER A 238 -5.38 -3.53 -4.09
CA SER A 238 -4.07 -3.17 -4.62
C SER A 238 -3.59 -1.82 -4.08
N ILE A 239 -4.46 -0.80 -4.06
CA ILE A 239 -4.10 0.52 -3.51
C ILE A 239 -3.84 0.43 -2.01
N ALA A 240 -4.52 -0.44 -1.28
CA ALA A 240 -4.22 -0.69 0.13
C ALA A 240 -2.82 -1.31 0.32
N LYS A 241 -2.37 -2.19 -0.58
CA LYS A 241 -0.99 -2.68 -0.58
C LYS A 241 -0.02 -1.53 -0.84
N ASP A 242 -0.29 -0.66 -1.82
CA ASP A 242 0.55 0.52 -2.10
C ASP A 242 0.61 1.46 -0.89
N LEU A 243 -0.54 1.75 -0.25
CA LEU A 243 -0.63 2.55 0.98
C LEU A 243 0.26 1.98 2.11
N ARG A 244 0.35 0.66 2.24
CA ARG A 244 1.23 0.03 3.23
C ARG A 244 2.70 0.32 2.93
N GLU A 245 3.12 0.20 1.67
CA GLU A 245 4.49 0.54 1.26
C GLU A 245 4.79 2.02 1.51
N GLU A 246 3.86 2.92 1.19
CA GLU A 246 4.06 4.35 1.43
C GLU A 246 4.14 4.70 2.91
N LEU A 247 3.39 4.01 3.77
CA LEU A 247 3.53 4.15 5.22
C LEU A 247 4.88 3.64 5.74
N ARG A 248 5.53 2.68 5.07
CA ARG A 248 6.90 2.25 5.42
C ARG A 248 7.89 3.34 5.09
N GLU A 249 7.79 3.93 3.90
CA GLU A 249 8.63 5.06 3.50
C GLU A 249 8.44 6.26 4.44
N LEU A 250 7.20 6.63 4.76
CA LEU A 250 6.90 7.67 5.73
C LEU A 250 7.50 7.35 7.12
N THR A 251 7.47 6.08 7.55
CA THR A 251 8.12 5.67 8.81
C THR A 251 9.63 5.92 8.74
N ASN A 252 10.28 5.53 7.63
CA ASN A 252 11.72 5.69 7.45
C ASN A 252 12.12 7.18 7.48
N LEU A 253 11.35 8.04 6.82
CA LEU A 253 11.54 9.50 6.85
C LEU A 253 11.45 10.07 8.27
N ILE A 254 10.44 9.65 9.03
CA ILE A 254 10.21 10.07 10.42
C ILE A 254 11.35 9.62 11.34
N GLU A 255 11.84 8.38 11.20
CA GLU A 255 12.97 7.89 12.00
C GLU A 255 14.28 8.58 11.62
N ASN A 256 14.52 8.84 10.32
CA ASN A 256 15.64 9.67 9.86
C ASN A 256 15.59 11.07 10.51
N ARG A 257 14.43 11.72 10.52
CA ARG A 257 14.22 13.03 11.14
C ARG A 257 14.49 13.05 12.65
N LYS A 258 14.09 11.98 13.34
CA LYS A 258 14.24 11.81 14.79
C LYS A 258 15.68 11.56 15.22
N GLN A 259 16.48 10.91 14.36
CA GLN A 259 17.90 10.65 14.61
C GLN A 259 18.78 11.90 14.49
N LEU A 260 18.32 12.95 13.79
CA LEU A 260 19.10 14.17 13.61
C LEU A 260 19.58 14.79 14.92
N ASP A 261 20.85 15.15 14.93
CA ASP A 261 21.51 15.74 16.07
C ASP A 261 22.70 16.61 15.60
N ILE A 262 23.25 17.48 16.44
CA ILE A 262 24.33 18.41 16.04
C ILE A 262 25.63 17.73 15.57
N ASN A 263 25.80 16.44 15.85
CA ASN A 263 26.92 15.61 15.40
C ASN A 263 26.49 14.56 14.35
N LEU A 264 25.19 14.38 14.11
CA LEU A 264 24.62 13.37 13.23
C LEU A 264 23.68 14.02 12.21
N HIS A 265 24.26 14.33 11.05
CA HIS A 265 23.57 14.83 9.87
C HIS A 265 23.44 13.71 8.82
N LEU A 266 22.35 13.74 8.04
CA LEU A 266 22.14 12.84 6.90
C LEU A 266 22.83 13.38 5.65
N PHE A 267 22.87 14.70 5.51
CA PHE A 267 23.47 15.39 4.38
C PHE A 267 24.86 15.95 4.70
N LEU A 268 25.72 16.02 3.69
CA LEU A 268 27.03 16.66 3.81
C LEU A 268 26.89 18.20 3.94
N PRO A 269 27.90 18.90 4.49
CA PRO A 269 27.83 20.35 4.68
C PRO A 269 27.51 21.16 3.41
N ASP A 270 28.03 20.74 2.25
CA ASP A 270 27.77 21.40 0.96
C ASP A 270 26.35 21.14 0.46
N GLU A 271 25.77 19.98 0.79
CA GLU A 271 24.39 19.64 0.46
C GLU A 271 23.41 20.43 1.31
N ILE A 272 23.68 20.58 2.61
CA ILE A 272 22.90 21.45 3.50
C ILE A 272 22.98 22.91 3.01
N LYS A 273 24.12 23.33 2.46
CA LYS A 273 24.26 24.65 1.84
C LYS A 273 23.41 24.79 0.58
N ALA A 274 23.36 23.77 -0.27
CA ALA A 274 22.48 23.74 -1.44
C ALA A 274 21.00 23.81 -1.02
N ILE A 275 20.60 23.01 -0.02
CA ILE A 275 19.25 23.05 0.59
C ILE A 275 18.94 24.47 1.10
N SER A 276 19.87 25.10 1.83
CA SER A 276 19.73 26.48 2.32
C SER A 276 19.54 27.51 1.20
N ASN A 277 20.01 27.22 0.00
CA ASN A 277 19.87 28.07 -1.18
C ASN A 277 18.65 27.71 -2.04
N ASN A 278 17.83 26.74 -1.61
CA ASN A 278 16.73 26.15 -2.39
C ASN A 278 17.18 25.47 -3.69
N GLU A 279 18.44 25.01 -3.74
CA GLU A 279 18.98 24.18 -4.82
C GLU A 279 18.67 22.71 -4.53
N ILE A 280 17.38 22.36 -4.62
CA ILE A 280 16.86 21.04 -4.25
C ILE A 280 16.70 20.18 -5.51
N GLY A 281 17.30 18.99 -5.51
CA GLY A 281 17.24 18.06 -6.63
C GLY A 281 17.02 16.61 -6.19
N LEU A 282 16.71 15.75 -7.16
CA LEU A 282 16.41 14.33 -6.96
C LEU A 282 17.51 13.59 -6.18
N SER A 283 18.78 13.96 -6.35
CA SER A 283 19.90 13.34 -5.63
C SER A 283 19.81 13.46 -4.11
N LEU A 284 19.20 14.55 -3.60
CA LEU A 284 18.98 14.73 -2.16
C LEU A 284 17.85 13.82 -1.67
N LEU A 285 16.78 13.69 -2.46
CA LEU A 285 15.68 12.77 -2.17
C LEU A 285 16.17 11.31 -2.19
N ASP A 286 16.95 10.93 -3.19
CA ASP A 286 17.50 9.58 -3.30
C ASP A 286 18.33 9.20 -2.08
N LYS A 287 19.13 10.11 -1.52
CA LYS A 287 19.88 9.85 -0.28
C LYS A 287 18.98 9.63 0.93
N LEU A 288 17.84 10.30 0.95
CA LEU A 288 16.88 10.20 2.05
C LEU A 288 16.07 8.90 1.96
N MET A 289 15.68 8.50 0.74
CA MET A 289 14.84 7.33 0.47
C MET A 289 15.65 6.04 0.34
N ASN A 290 16.83 6.10 -0.29
CA ASN A 290 17.66 4.95 -0.67
C ASN A 290 19.03 5.04 0.03
N LYS A 291 19.14 4.50 1.25
CA LYS A 291 20.46 4.17 1.80
C LYS A 291 20.87 2.79 1.30
N PRO A 292 21.81 2.65 0.35
CA PRO A 292 22.29 1.33 -0.05
C PRO A 292 23.00 0.68 1.15
N ILE A 293 22.37 -0.30 1.76
CA ILE A 293 23.00 -1.17 2.75
C ILE A 293 23.83 -2.20 1.97
N ARG A 294 25.10 -2.38 2.33
CA ARG A 294 25.95 -3.43 1.72
C ARG A 294 25.29 -4.79 1.92
N THR A 295 25.32 -5.66 0.90
CA THR A 295 24.60 -6.94 0.88
C THR A 295 24.87 -7.82 2.10
N GLY A 296 26.14 -7.94 2.55
CA GLY A 296 26.46 -8.72 3.75
C GLY A 296 25.93 -8.11 5.07
N ILE A 297 25.82 -6.78 5.15
CA ILE A 297 25.21 -6.10 6.32
C ILE A 297 23.69 -6.30 6.31
N LYS A 298 23.11 -6.35 5.11
CA LYS A 298 21.68 -6.56 4.90
C LYS A 298 21.26 -7.96 5.28
N GLU A 299 22.00 -8.99 4.88
CA GLU A 299 21.75 -10.38 5.30
C GLU A 299 21.82 -10.53 6.82
N GLU A 300 22.88 -10.04 7.46
CA GLU A 300 23.02 -10.05 8.91
C GLU A 300 21.88 -9.32 9.62
N ALA A 301 21.39 -8.22 9.05
CA ALA A 301 20.26 -7.48 9.61
C ALA A 301 18.94 -8.26 9.48
N ILE A 302 18.73 -8.99 8.38
CA ILE A 302 17.59 -9.90 8.20
C ILE A 302 17.67 -11.03 9.23
N LYS A 303 18.81 -11.74 9.30
CA LYS A 303 19.04 -12.82 10.27
C LYS A 303 18.80 -12.36 11.70
N LYS A 304 19.37 -11.21 12.07
CA LYS A 304 19.17 -10.59 13.39
C LYS A 304 17.70 -10.33 13.69
N THR A 305 16.93 -9.83 12.72
CA THR A 305 15.50 -9.57 12.92
C THR A 305 14.70 -10.87 13.11
N VAL A 306 15.03 -11.93 12.36
CA VAL A 306 14.44 -13.27 12.55
C VAL A 306 14.80 -13.86 13.93
N LEU A 307 16.03 -13.66 14.40
CA LEU A 307 16.45 -14.08 15.74
C LEU A 307 15.79 -13.24 16.84
N GLU A 308 15.58 -11.95 16.63
CA GLU A 308 14.81 -11.08 17.53
C GLU A 308 13.35 -11.59 17.67
N LEU A 309 12.72 -11.96 16.55
CA LEU A 309 11.39 -12.60 16.50
C LEU A 309 11.35 -13.90 17.33
N LEU A 310 12.30 -14.80 17.10
CA LEU A 310 12.42 -16.04 17.86
C LEU A 310 12.64 -15.78 19.36
N GLY A 311 13.44 -14.76 19.70
CA GLY A 311 13.68 -14.35 21.08
C GLY A 311 12.43 -13.81 21.79
N VAL A 312 11.53 -13.15 21.06
CA VAL A 312 10.22 -12.70 21.58
C VAL A 312 9.34 -13.92 21.88
N LEU A 313 9.25 -14.88 20.95
CA LEU A 313 8.51 -16.13 21.16
C LEU A 313 9.02 -16.94 22.35
N ASN A 314 10.34 -17.10 22.48
CA ASN A 314 10.95 -17.85 23.58
C ASN A 314 10.71 -17.22 24.96
N LYS A 315 10.38 -15.93 25.00
CA LYS A 315 9.97 -15.22 26.23
C LYS A 315 8.46 -15.35 26.51
N ASN A 316 7.74 -16.19 25.78
CA ASN A 316 6.28 -16.28 25.76
C ASN A 316 5.60 -14.94 25.47
N GLN A 317 6.30 -14.02 24.79
CA GLN A 317 5.73 -12.79 24.28
C GLN A 317 5.20 -13.09 22.88
N LYS A 318 3.95 -12.67 22.65
CA LYS A 318 3.23 -12.97 21.41
C LYS A 318 3.10 -11.77 20.48
N MET A 319 3.59 -10.59 20.88
CA MET A 319 3.45 -9.36 20.11
C MET A 319 4.71 -8.52 20.19
N PHE A 320 5.01 -7.82 19.10
CA PHE A 320 5.86 -6.64 19.17
C PHE A 320 5.12 -5.48 19.82
N LYS A 321 5.86 -4.50 20.35
CA LYS A 321 5.30 -3.33 21.04
C LYS A 321 4.24 -2.57 20.22
N ASN A 322 4.29 -2.65 18.89
CA ASN A 322 3.49 -1.81 17.98
C ASN A 322 2.70 -2.60 16.91
N HIS A 323 2.65 -3.93 17.00
CA HIS A 323 1.91 -4.77 16.06
C HIS A 323 0.76 -5.50 16.74
N THR A 324 -0.30 -5.78 15.97
CA THR A 324 -1.34 -6.74 16.38
C THR A 324 -1.18 -8.11 15.76
N TYR A 325 -0.08 -8.32 15.03
CA TYR A 325 0.26 -9.64 14.55
C TYR A 325 0.73 -10.47 15.75
N GLU A 326 -0.02 -11.52 16.07
CA GLU A 326 0.42 -12.50 17.03
C GLU A 326 1.55 -13.30 16.38
N ILE A 327 2.77 -13.20 16.91
CA ILE A 327 3.88 -14.04 16.44
C ILE A 327 3.56 -15.46 16.91
N LYS A 328 3.55 -16.40 15.97
CA LYS A 328 3.25 -17.81 16.17
C LYS A 328 4.47 -18.68 15.85
N ASP A 329 4.37 -19.96 16.18
CA ASP A 329 5.45 -20.94 16.00
C ASP A 329 5.79 -21.21 14.53
N ASN A 330 4.83 -21.01 13.63
CA ASN A 330 5.00 -21.06 12.19
C ASN A 330 4.38 -19.81 11.56
N ILE A 331 5.00 -19.32 10.48
CA ILE A 331 4.56 -18.11 9.79
C ILE A 331 4.69 -18.34 8.27
N PRO A 332 3.65 -18.06 7.47
CA PRO A 332 3.78 -18.05 6.01
C PRO A 332 4.95 -17.14 5.57
N LEU A 333 5.80 -17.58 4.63
CA LEU A 333 7.00 -16.84 4.24
C LEU A 333 6.70 -15.39 3.82
N TYR A 334 5.63 -15.20 3.04
CA TYR A 334 5.19 -13.87 2.62
C TYR A 334 4.73 -13.02 3.81
N ALA A 335 3.99 -13.59 4.77
CA ALA A 335 3.60 -12.88 5.99
C ALA A 335 4.81 -12.46 6.82
N LEU A 336 5.83 -13.32 6.94
CA LEU A 336 7.09 -12.98 7.62
C LEU A 336 7.85 -11.87 6.90
N TYR A 337 7.95 -11.95 5.57
CA TYR A 337 8.56 -10.93 4.74
C TYR A 337 7.94 -9.55 4.99
N GLN A 338 6.62 -9.49 4.93
CA GLN A 338 5.85 -8.28 5.18
C GLN A 338 6.02 -7.77 6.62
N LEU A 339 6.09 -8.67 7.61
CA LEU A 339 6.32 -8.33 9.02
C LEU A 339 7.70 -7.69 9.24
N ILE A 340 8.75 -8.26 8.65
CA ILE A 340 10.12 -7.73 8.78
C ILE A 340 10.23 -6.35 8.12
N LEU A 341 9.63 -6.15 6.94
CA LEU A 341 9.62 -4.85 6.27
C LEU A 341 8.86 -3.78 7.08
N ASP A 342 7.78 -4.14 7.77
CA ASP A 342 7.06 -3.21 8.64
C ASP A 342 7.86 -2.81 9.90
N GLU A 343 8.60 -3.76 10.47
CA GLU A 343 9.42 -3.57 11.67
C GLU A 343 10.72 -2.83 11.37
N LYS A 344 11.31 -3.09 10.19
CA LYS A 344 12.57 -2.47 9.74
C LYS A 344 12.43 -1.87 8.33
N PRO A 345 11.64 -0.78 8.15
CA PRO A 345 11.42 -0.15 6.84
C PRO A 345 12.70 0.30 6.12
N ALA A 346 13.76 0.59 6.88
CA ALA A 346 15.05 0.99 6.33
C ALA A 346 15.79 -0.15 5.61
N ILE A 347 15.42 -1.42 5.85
CA ILE A 347 16.02 -2.58 5.20
C ILE A 347 15.14 -2.97 4.02
N ARG A 348 15.57 -2.67 2.80
CA ARG A 348 14.89 -3.13 1.58
C ARG A 348 15.51 -4.42 1.08
N PHE A 349 14.74 -5.49 1.00
CA PHE A 349 15.16 -6.82 0.55
C PHE A 349 14.06 -7.52 -0.24
N SER A 350 14.42 -8.54 -1.02
CA SER A 350 13.48 -9.39 -1.73
C SER A 350 13.09 -10.61 -0.90
N ILE A 351 12.02 -11.29 -1.27
CA ILE A 351 11.58 -12.51 -0.59
C ILE A 351 12.60 -13.65 -0.72
N GLU A 352 13.35 -13.69 -1.83
CA GLU A 352 14.43 -14.66 -2.07
C GLU A 352 15.62 -14.41 -1.12
N GLU A 353 15.95 -13.15 -0.86
CA GLU A 353 16.99 -12.80 0.13
C GLU A 353 16.57 -13.21 1.55
N LEU A 354 15.28 -13.13 1.88
CA LEU A 354 14.75 -13.65 3.14
C LEU A 354 14.85 -15.16 3.21
N GLU A 355 14.43 -15.85 2.17
CA GLU A 355 14.49 -17.31 2.09
C GLU A 355 15.93 -17.81 2.26
N TYR A 356 16.89 -17.16 1.59
CA TYR A 356 18.31 -17.45 1.77
C TYR A 356 18.76 -17.27 3.22
N ALA A 357 18.42 -16.13 3.85
CA ALA A 357 18.79 -15.87 5.24
C ALA A 357 18.18 -16.89 6.22
N ILE A 358 16.96 -17.34 5.97
CA ILE A 358 16.27 -18.36 6.78
C ILE A 358 16.95 -19.73 6.63
N ASN A 359 17.30 -20.11 5.41
CA ASN A 359 18.01 -21.37 5.16
C ASN A 359 19.38 -21.38 5.84
N GLN A 360 20.11 -20.26 5.81
CA GLN A 360 21.37 -20.13 6.56
C GLN A 360 21.16 -20.27 8.08
N LEU A 361 20.12 -19.63 8.64
CA LEU A 361 19.78 -19.81 10.07
C LEU A 361 19.40 -21.26 10.41
N ALA A 362 18.81 -22.00 9.46
CA ALA A 362 18.51 -23.41 9.62
C ALA A 362 19.77 -24.28 9.59
N ASP A 363 20.69 -24.01 8.65
CA ASP A 363 22.01 -24.67 8.57
C ASP A 363 22.84 -24.42 9.84
N GLU A 364 22.73 -23.22 10.42
CA GLU A 364 23.35 -22.83 11.69
C GLU A 364 22.63 -23.44 12.92
N GLY A 365 21.47 -24.08 12.74
CA GLY A 365 20.71 -24.77 13.78
C GLY A 365 19.88 -23.85 14.70
N TYR A 366 19.66 -22.60 14.31
CA TYR A 366 18.86 -21.66 15.10
C TYR A 366 17.35 -21.90 14.98
N ILE A 367 16.89 -22.35 13.82
CA ILE A 367 15.48 -22.64 13.51
C ILE A 367 15.36 -23.91 12.67
N PRO A 368 14.21 -24.60 12.66
CA PRO A 368 13.99 -25.74 11.77
C PRO A 368 14.10 -25.42 10.27
N GLY A 369 13.76 -24.19 9.86
CA GLY A 369 13.87 -23.73 8.47
C GLY A 369 12.53 -23.58 7.76
N ILE A 370 12.52 -23.74 6.43
CA ILE A 370 11.33 -23.59 5.59
C ILE A 370 10.73 -24.94 5.27
N LYS A 371 9.44 -25.10 5.58
CA LYS A 371 8.63 -26.23 5.10
C LYS A 371 7.93 -25.83 3.81
N ILE A 372 8.12 -26.65 2.78
CA ILE A 372 7.42 -26.51 1.50
C ILE A 372 6.23 -27.46 1.50
N ILE A 373 5.06 -26.93 1.17
CA ILE A 373 3.82 -27.67 0.98
C ILE A 373 3.48 -27.54 -0.52
N GLU A 374 3.64 -28.64 -1.25
CA GLU A 374 3.39 -28.71 -2.69
C GLU A 374 1.88 -28.80 -2.94
N GLU A 375 1.35 -27.94 -3.82
CA GLU A 375 -0.01 -28.04 -4.36
C GLU A 375 0.01 -28.81 -5.69
N ASP A 376 0.92 -28.43 -6.59
CA ASP A 376 1.21 -29.10 -7.86
C ASP A 376 2.67 -28.85 -8.32
N GLU A 377 3.03 -29.27 -9.55
CA GLU A 377 4.39 -29.12 -10.09
C GLU A 377 4.90 -27.67 -10.20
N ALA A 378 4.00 -26.66 -10.17
CA ALA A 378 4.33 -25.25 -10.35
C ALA A 378 3.94 -24.36 -9.15
N HIS A 379 3.08 -24.83 -8.25
CA HIS A 379 2.55 -24.07 -7.13
C HIS A 379 2.94 -24.74 -5.80
N TYR A 380 3.64 -23.96 -4.97
CA TYR A 380 4.03 -24.39 -3.63
C TYR A 380 3.83 -23.27 -2.63
N PHE A 381 3.48 -23.65 -1.41
CA PHE A 381 3.35 -22.76 -0.28
C PHE A 381 4.49 -22.96 0.70
N LYS A 382 5.17 -21.86 1.07
CA LYS A 382 6.33 -21.86 1.97
C LYS A 382 5.93 -21.37 3.35
N VAL A 383 6.19 -22.18 4.36
CA VAL A 383 5.99 -21.86 5.77
C VAL A 383 7.33 -21.85 6.48
N VAL A 384 7.63 -20.76 7.18
CA VAL A 384 8.82 -20.65 8.02
C VAL A 384 8.49 -21.24 9.38
N GLN A 385 9.24 -22.26 9.77
CA GLN A 385 9.08 -22.93 11.05
C GLN A 385 10.07 -22.34 12.04
N LEU A 386 9.57 -21.64 13.06
CA LEU A 386 10.36 -21.18 14.20
C LEU A 386 10.43 -22.28 15.28
N LYS A 387 9.41 -23.15 15.33
CA LYS A 387 9.43 -24.44 16.02
C LYS A 387 8.98 -25.55 15.08
N ALA A 388 9.57 -26.74 15.24
CA ALA A 388 9.28 -27.87 14.38
C ALA A 388 7.82 -28.34 14.54
N HIS A 389 7.13 -28.50 13.41
CA HIS A 389 5.79 -29.09 13.34
C HIS A 389 5.69 -29.97 12.10
N ASP A 390 5.26 -31.21 12.28
CA ASP A 390 5.01 -32.12 11.17
C ASP A 390 3.57 -31.95 10.68
N ILE A 391 3.43 -31.58 9.40
CA ILE A 391 2.13 -31.34 8.78
C ILE A 391 1.55 -32.68 8.30
N SER A 392 0.46 -33.10 8.93
CA SER A 392 -0.33 -34.29 8.59
C SER A 392 -1.06 -34.16 7.26
N GLU A 393 -1.48 -35.28 6.68
CA GLU A 393 -2.22 -35.29 5.40
C GLU A 393 -3.54 -34.50 5.47
N ASP A 394 -4.27 -34.60 6.59
CA ASP A 394 -5.48 -33.82 6.81
C ASP A 394 -5.17 -32.31 6.86
N GLU A 395 -4.11 -31.90 7.57
CA GLU A 395 -3.68 -30.50 7.59
C GLU A 395 -3.26 -30.01 6.19
N ARG A 396 -2.52 -30.82 5.42
CA ARG A 396 -2.15 -30.49 4.03
C ARG A 396 -3.37 -30.28 3.15
N GLN A 397 -4.35 -31.18 3.24
CA GLN A 397 -5.59 -31.06 2.48
C GLN A 397 -6.31 -29.74 2.79
N LEU A 398 -6.41 -29.37 4.07
CA LEU A 398 -7.05 -28.13 4.47
C LEU A 398 -6.26 -26.88 4.04
N ILE A 399 -4.93 -26.93 4.09
CA ILE A 399 -4.07 -25.85 3.60
C ILE A 399 -4.29 -25.63 2.10
N SER A 400 -4.33 -26.70 1.30
CA SER A 400 -4.60 -26.62 -0.14
C SER A 400 -5.95 -25.97 -0.42
N ILE A 401 -7.02 -26.39 0.27
CA ILE A 401 -8.36 -25.80 0.14
C ILE A 401 -8.32 -24.30 0.48
N ALA A 402 -7.61 -23.92 1.55
CA ALA A 402 -7.52 -22.53 1.99
C ALA A 402 -6.77 -21.63 1.00
N LEU A 403 -5.79 -22.17 0.28
CA LEU A 403 -5.03 -21.44 -0.73
C LEU A 403 -5.85 -21.24 -2.01
N ASP A 404 -6.62 -22.25 -2.41
CA ASP A 404 -7.50 -22.17 -3.57
C ASP A 404 -8.65 -21.17 -3.39
N TRP A 405 -9.24 -21.14 -2.19
CA TRP A 405 -10.44 -20.34 -1.92
C TRP A 405 -10.15 -18.97 -1.33
N GLU A 406 -8.88 -18.69 -0.97
CA GLU A 406 -8.37 -17.51 -0.26
C GLU A 406 -8.92 -17.33 1.17
N LYS A 407 -10.16 -17.76 1.43
CA LYS A 407 -10.83 -17.82 2.73
C LYS A 407 -11.85 -18.95 2.76
N LEU A 408 -12.12 -19.50 3.94
CA LEU A 408 -13.05 -20.60 4.15
C LEU A 408 -13.85 -20.44 5.44
N SER A 409 -15.04 -21.03 5.47
CA SER A 409 -15.81 -21.26 6.70
C SER A 409 -15.78 -22.74 7.08
N MET A 410 -16.16 -23.04 8.32
CA MET A 410 -16.31 -24.43 8.78
C MET A 410 -17.28 -25.22 7.89
N ALA A 411 -18.36 -24.59 7.42
CA ALA A 411 -19.35 -25.25 6.58
C ALA A 411 -18.75 -25.63 5.23
N ASP A 412 -17.93 -24.75 4.64
CA ASP A 412 -17.29 -25.00 3.34
C ASP A 412 -16.32 -26.18 3.44
N VAL A 413 -15.54 -26.26 4.53
CA VAL A 413 -14.61 -27.38 4.76
C VAL A 413 -15.35 -28.70 4.95
N ILE A 414 -16.43 -28.72 5.75
CA ILE A 414 -17.24 -29.93 5.96
C ILE A 414 -17.82 -30.42 4.64
N ASN A 415 -18.32 -29.50 3.81
CA ASN A 415 -18.93 -29.85 2.53
C ASN A 415 -17.90 -30.42 1.53
N GLU A 416 -16.70 -29.85 1.47
CA GLU A 416 -15.65 -30.28 0.54
C GLU A 416 -14.99 -31.59 0.96
N THR A 417 -14.69 -31.73 2.26
CA THR A 417 -13.92 -32.86 2.78
C THR A 417 -14.79 -34.03 3.26
N GLY A 418 -16.08 -33.79 3.53
CA GLY A 418 -16.96 -34.75 4.18
C GLY A 418 -16.61 -35.04 5.65
N TRP A 419 -15.74 -34.26 6.27
CA TRP A 419 -15.32 -34.47 7.65
C TRP A 419 -16.43 -34.15 8.66
N SER A 420 -16.33 -34.78 9.85
CA SER A 420 -17.20 -34.39 10.97
C SER A 420 -16.87 -32.98 11.46
N LYS A 421 -17.85 -32.32 12.07
CA LYS A 421 -17.68 -30.99 12.68
C LYS A 421 -16.53 -30.97 13.70
N GLU A 422 -16.44 -32.01 14.54
CA GLU A 422 -15.41 -32.15 15.57
C GLU A 422 -14.00 -32.29 14.98
N LYS A 423 -13.86 -33.12 13.93
CA LYS A 423 -12.59 -33.28 13.21
C LYS A 423 -12.19 -31.94 12.56
N THR A 424 -13.12 -31.29 11.88
CA THR A 424 -12.89 -30.02 11.19
C THR A 424 -12.45 -28.92 12.17
N GLN A 425 -13.18 -28.74 13.27
CA GLN A 425 -12.84 -27.77 14.32
C GLN A 425 -11.43 -28.02 14.86
N LYS A 426 -11.10 -29.29 15.18
CA LYS A 426 -9.80 -29.64 15.72
C LYS A 426 -8.66 -29.24 14.79
N ILE A 427 -8.78 -29.53 13.49
CA ILE A 427 -7.72 -29.21 12.51
C ILE A 427 -7.63 -27.69 12.29
N LEU A 428 -8.77 -27.00 12.18
CA LEU A 428 -8.80 -25.53 12.08
C LEU A 428 -8.11 -24.87 13.28
N ASP A 429 -8.42 -25.32 14.50
CA ASP A 429 -7.82 -24.81 15.73
C ASP A 429 -6.32 -25.10 15.77
N GLN A 430 -5.89 -26.31 15.41
CA GLN A 430 -4.48 -26.69 15.33
C GLN A 430 -3.70 -25.78 14.36
N LEU A 431 -4.17 -25.65 13.12
CA LEU A 431 -3.52 -24.81 12.10
C LEU A 431 -3.52 -23.31 12.48
N THR A 432 -4.54 -22.85 13.21
CA THR A 432 -4.61 -21.48 13.74
C THR A 432 -3.63 -21.27 14.90
N GLU A 433 -3.53 -22.25 15.80
CA GLU A 433 -2.64 -22.21 16.95
C GLU A 433 -1.17 -22.15 16.52
N ILE A 434 -0.80 -23.00 15.56
CA ILE A 434 0.57 -23.04 15.03
C ILE A 434 0.90 -21.88 14.09
N GLY A 435 -0.10 -21.11 13.62
CA GLY A 435 0.08 -19.87 12.87
C GLY A 435 0.07 -19.97 11.34
N ILE A 436 -0.36 -21.11 10.79
CA ILE A 436 -0.53 -21.27 9.34
C ILE A 436 -1.83 -20.60 8.88
N LEU A 437 -2.94 -20.89 9.57
CA LEU A 437 -4.22 -20.23 9.34
C LEU A 437 -4.38 -19.01 10.26
N LYS A 438 -5.03 -17.99 9.74
CA LYS A 438 -5.60 -16.91 10.54
C LYS A 438 -7.08 -17.10 10.69
N TYR A 439 -7.58 -16.70 11.86
CA TYR A 439 -8.99 -16.72 12.20
C TYR A 439 -9.54 -15.29 12.22
N SER A 440 -10.65 -15.07 11.51
CA SER A 440 -11.44 -13.84 11.57
C SER A 440 -12.84 -14.17 12.07
N LYS A 441 -13.33 -13.35 13.00
CA LYS A 441 -14.71 -13.44 13.49
C LYS A 441 -15.48 -12.23 13.03
N SER A 442 -16.44 -12.44 12.12
CA SER A 442 -17.34 -11.41 11.64
C SER A 442 -18.75 -11.62 12.18
N LEU A 443 -19.40 -10.53 12.60
CA LEU A 443 -20.83 -10.58 12.94
C LEU A 443 -21.71 -10.80 11.70
N LEU A 444 -21.25 -10.38 10.53
CA LEU A 444 -22.00 -10.46 9.27
C LEU A 444 -21.74 -11.77 8.53
N HIS A 445 -20.48 -12.21 8.52
CA HIS A 445 -20.02 -13.34 7.69
C HIS A 445 -19.69 -14.60 8.50
N GLY A 446 -19.82 -14.52 9.83
CA GLY A 446 -19.51 -15.62 10.73
C GLY A 446 -18.02 -15.82 10.94
N ASP A 447 -17.68 -17.04 11.37
CA ASP A 447 -16.32 -17.47 11.65
C ASP A 447 -15.64 -17.91 10.34
N GLN A 448 -14.49 -17.29 10.03
CA GLN A 448 -13.75 -17.50 8.78
C GLN A 448 -12.27 -17.77 9.07
N TRP A 449 -11.63 -18.57 8.22
CA TRP A 449 -10.19 -18.80 8.23
C TRP A 449 -9.58 -18.48 6.88
N TYR A 450 -8.33 -18.04 6.87
CA TYR A 450 -7.62 -17.65 5.65
C TYR A 450 -6.09 -17.73 5.82
N ILE A 451 -5.36 -17.70 4.71
CA ILE A 451 -3.89 -17.71 4.67
C ILE A 451 -3.36 -16.41 4.04
N VAL A 452 -2.34 -15.82 4.67
CA VAL A 452 -1.62 -14.66 4.09
C VAL A 452 -0.47 -15.16 3.23
N SER A 453 -0.76 -15.48 1.96
CA SER A 453 0.19 -16.09 1.03
C SER A 453 0.68 -15.17 -0.11
N ARG A 454 0.05 -14.00 -0.35
CA ARG A 454 0.30 -13.14 -1.54
C ARG A 454 0.15 -11.63 -1.33
#